data_AF-A0A2E0VUE0-F1
#
_entry.id   AF-A0A2E0VUE0-F1
#
_cell.length_a   1.000
_cell.length_b   1.000
_cell.length_c   1.000
_cell.angle_alpha   90.00
_cell.angle_beta   90.00
_cell.angle_gamma   90.00
#
_symmetry.space_group_name_H-M   'P 1'
#
loop_
_entity.id
_entity.type
_entity.pdbx_description
1 polymer ?
#
loop_
_entity_poly.entity_id
_entity_poly.type
_entity_poly.pdbx_seq_one_letter_code
_entity_poly.pdbx_strand_id
1 'polypeptide(L)'
;MNQLLSYSRIKNPVYQAGLVATAILLCDLLLLFANSAGAAIEQRMPWTISLTFVLFFIILNVLSSLLNKDLEKYWTRSMLSFVALALVSGGLAYLFSSQTMREAGSYRWIFIVLTIGYLVFISIIGMARKIVEYAQREEWNHPRLRKKKKRK
;
A
#
# COMPACT_ATOMS: atom_id res chain seq x y z
N MET A 1 18.22 18.20 -8.83
CA MET A 1 17.63 18.20 -7.46
C MET A 1 16.17 17.72 -7.44
N ASN A 2 15.33 18.08 -8.42
CA ASN A 2 13.90 17.69 -8.44
C ASN A 2 13.61 16.19 -8.56
N GLN A 3 14.43 15.42 -9.30
CA GLN A 3 14.18 13.97 -9.45
C GLN A 3 14.45 13.16 -8.17
N LEU A 4 15.44 13.56 -7.36
CA LEU A 4 15.72 12.93 -6.07
C LEU A 4 14.61 13.20 -5.04
N LEU A 5 14.00 14.40 -5.10
CA LEU A 5 12.87 14.79 -4.25
C LEU A 5 11.55 14.08 -4.62
N SER A 6 11.35 13.71 -5.90
CA SER A 6 10.20 12.88 -6.29
C SER A 6 10.37 11.43 -5.87
N TYR A 7 11.56 10.85 -6.03
CA TYR A 7 11.83 9.47 -5.64
C TYR A 7 11.70 9.22 -4.13
N SER A 8 12.16 10.16 -3.30
CA SER A 8 12.01 10.05 -1.84
C SER A 8 10.56 10.20 -1.37
N ARG A 9 9.75 11.01 -2.06
CA ARG A 9 8.31 11.18 -1.74
C ARG A 9 7.48 9.95 -2.06
N ILE A 10 7.76 9.27 -3.18
CA ILE A 10 7.07 8.03 -3.56
C ILE A 10 7.32 6.93 -2.52
N LYS A 11 8.45 6.93 -1.80
CA LYS A 11 8.74 5.98 -0.73
C LYS A 11 7.96 6.22 0.57
N ASN A 12 7.21 7.32 0.70
CA ASN A 12 6.44 7.60 1.91
C ASN A 12 5.03 7.01 1.79
N PRO A 13 4.61 6.07 2.67
CA PRO A 13 3.31 5.43 2.56
C PRO A 13 2.13 6.41 2.73
N VAL A 14 2.32 7.49 3.50
CA VAL A 14 1.31 8.53 3.68
C VAL A 14 1.07 9.30 2.37
N TYR A 15 2.15 9.58 1.65
CA TYR A 15 2.06 10.25 0.35
C TYR A 15 1.42 9.34 -0.69
N GLN A 16 1.77 8.05 -0.71
CA GLN A 16 1.12 7.05 -1.56
C GLN A 16 -0.40 7.00 -1.29
N ALA A 17 -0.80 6.91 -0.02
CA ALA A 17 -2.22 6.88 0.35
C ALA A 17 -2.94 8.17 -0.07
N GLY A 18 -2.34 9.34 0.15
CA GLY A 18 -2.91 10.62 -0.28
C GLY A 18 -3.08 10.71 -1.79
N LEU A 19 -2.09 10.24 -2.57
CA LEU A 19 -2.16 10.21 -4.03
C LEU A 19 -3.27 9.28 -4.51
N VAL A 20 -3.37 8.09 -3.93
CA VAL A 20 -4.41 7.10 -4.28
C VAL A 20 -5.79 7.60 -3.91
N ALA A 21 -5.97 8.18 -2.72
CA ALA A 21 -7.25 8.79 -2.32
C ALA A 21 -7.66 9.93 -3.25
N THR A 22 -6.71 10.76 -3.68
CA THR A 22 -6.95 11.82 -4.66
C THR A 22 -7.37 11.24 -6.01
N ALA A 23 -6.72 10.16 -6.46
CA ALA A 23 -7.07 9.49 -7.71
C ALA A 23 -8.48 8.89 -7.67
N ILE A 24 -8.86 8.24 -6.56
CA ILE A 24 -10.23 7.73 -6.35
C ILE A 24 -11.24 8.87 -6.47
N LEU A 25 -11.03 9.97 -5.74
CA LEU A 25 -11.92 11.12 -5.75
C LEU A 25 -12.05 11.74 -7.15
N LEU A 26 -10.95 11.85 -7.89
CA LEU A 26 -11.00 12.35 -9.28
C LEU A 26 -11.80 11.42 -10.19
N CYS A 27 -11.62 10.10 -10.08
CA CYS A 27 -12.40 9.13 -10.85
C CYS A 27 -13.90 9.19 -10.50
N ASP A 28 -14.25 9.29 -9.22
CA ASP A 28 -15.64 9.41 -8.78
C ASP A 28 -16.29 10.73 -9.27
N LEU A 29 -15.55 11.84 -9.26
CA LEU A 29 -16.01 13.09 -9.85
C LEU A 29 -16.24 12.96 -11.35
N LEU A 30 -15.33 12.31 -12.09
CA LEU A 30 -15.49 12.05 -13.51
C LEU A 30 -16.74 11.19 -13.80
N LEU A 31 -17.02 10.19 -12.96
CA LEU A 31 -18.26 9.42 -13.07
C LEU A 31 -19.49 10.29 -12.84
N LEU A 32 -19.46 11.18 -11.85
CA LEU A 32 -20.56 12.12 -11.59
C LEU A 32 -20.83 13.02 -12.80
N PHE A 33 -19.77 13.59 -13.39
CA PHE A 33 -19.87 14.39 -14.62
C PHE A 33 -20.41 13.55 -15.80
N ALA A 34 -19.91 12.33 -16.01
CA ALA A 34 -20.39 11.45 -17.07
C ALA A 34 -21.88 11.09 -16.91
N ASN A 35 -22.31 10.79 -15.68
CA ASN A 35 -23.71 10.51 -15.36
C ASN A 35 -24.59 11.74 -15.63
N SER A 36 -24.13 12.94 -15.26
CA SER A 36 -24.85 14.19 -15.57
C SER A 36 -24.93 14.50 -17.07
N ALA A 37 -23.99 14.00 -17.88
CA ALA A 37 -24.00 14.10 -19.33
C ALA A 37 -24.88 13.03 -20.01
N GLY A 38 -25.56 12.18 -19.25
CA GLY A 38 -26.47 11.14 -19.74
C GLY A 38 -25.84 9.77 -19.96
N ALA A 39 -24.61 9.53 -19.49
CA ALA A 39 -24.01 8.21 -19.53
C ALA A 39 -24.70 7.26 -18.54
N ALA A 40 -25.04 6.04 -18.98
CA ALA A 40 -25.58 5.00 -18.11
C ALA A 40 -24.45 4.39 -17.25
N ILE A 41 -24.16 5.02 -16.10
CA ILE A 41 -23.16 4.54 -15.14
C ILE A 41 -23.81 3.60 -14.14
N GLU A 42 -23.25 2.40 -13.98
CA GLU A 42 -23.71 1.47 -12.94
C GLU A 42 -23.45 2.05 -11.55
N GLN A 43 -24.44 1.96 -10.67
CA GLN A 43 -24.38 2.49 -9.30
C GLN A 43 -23.25 1.87 -8.46
N ARG A 44 -22.73 0.70 -8.86
CA ARG A 44 -21.65 -0.02 -8.19
C ARG A 44 -20.24 0.43 -8.61
N MET A 45 -20.11 1.25 -9.65
CA MET A 45 -18.81 1.68 -10.17
C MET A 45 -17.89 2.37 -9.13
N PRO A 46 -18.37 3.24 -8.22
CA PRO A 46 -17.52 3.84 -7.18
C PRO A 46 -16.88 2.80 -6.24
N TRP A 47 -17.58 1.69 -5.96
CA TRP A 47 -17.04 0.57 -5.17
C TRP A 47 -15.92 -0.15 -5.93
N THR A 48 -16.11 -0.39 -7.22
CA THR A 48 -15.09 -1.02 -8.09
C THR A 48 -13.83 -0.14 -8.18
N ILE A 49 -13.98 1.18 -8.37
CA ILE A 49 -12.87 2.14 -8.40
C ILE A 49 -12.10 2.09 -7.09
N SER A 50 -12.80 2.26 -5.97
CA SER A 50 -12.18 2.26 -4.63
C SER A 50 -11.38 0.99 -4.37
N LEU A 51 -11.94 -0.19 -4.65
CA LEU A 51 -11.24 -1.46 -4.45
C LEU A 51 -10.02 -1.63 -5.35
N THR A 52 -10.13 -1.23 -6.62
CA THR A 52 -9.02 -1.31 -7.58
C THR A 52 -7.85 -0.44 -7.13
N PHE A 53 -8.14 0.78 -6.67
CA PHE A 53 -7.12 1.70 -6.19
C PHE A 53 -6.55 1.32 -4.82
N VAL A 54 -7.35 0.74 -3.91
CA VAL A 54 -6.84 0.14 -2.66
C VAL A 54 -5.89 -1.02 -2.96
N LEU A 55 -6.22 -1.88 -3.93
CA LEU A 55 -5.32 -2.95 -4.37
C LEU A 55 -4.02 -2.38 -4.96
N PHE A 56 -4.12 -1.30 -5.74
CA PHE A 56 -2.95 -0.61 -6.29
C PHE A 56 -2.05 -0.05 -5.19
N PHE A 57 -2.64 0.57 -4.16
CA PHE A 57 -1.91 0.99 -2.96
C PHE A 57 -1.20 -0.21 -2.29
N ILE A 58 -1.91 -1.33 -2.07
CA ILE A 58 -1.34 -2.53 -1.44
C ILE A 58 -0.06 -2.96 -2.17
N ILE A 59 -0.11 -3.08 -3.50
CA ILE A 59 1.03 -3.54 -4.31
C ILE A 59 2.20 -2.54 -4.22
N LEU A 60 1.93 -1.25 -4.43
CA LEU A 60 2.97 -0.20 -4.36
C LEU A 60 3.61 -0.12 -2.99
N ASN A 61 2.79 -0.27 -1.96
CA ASN A 61 3.19 -0.16 -0.58
C ASN A 61 4.09 -1.34 -0.15
N VAL A 62 3.70 -2.56 -0.51
CA VAL A 62 4.47 -3.80 -0.33
C VAL A 62 5.82 -3.69 -1.04
N LEU A 63 5.84 -3.24 -2.29
CA LEU A 63 7.09 -3.03 -3.03
C LEU A 63 7.98 -1.98 -2.35
N SER A 64 7.40 -0.87 -1.90
CA SER A 64 8.13 0.21 -1.24
C SER A 64 8.66 -0.20 0.14
N SER A 65 8.00 -1.13 0.83
CA SER A 65 8.48 -1.70 2.09
C SER A 65 9.80 -2.46 1.91
N LEU A 66 10.03 -3.10 0.76
CA LEU A 66 11.27 -3.81 0.45
C LEU A 66 12.45 -2.86 0.18
N LEU A 67 12.16 -1.69 -0.40
CA LEU A 67 13.15 -0.70 -0.85
C LEU A 67 13.56 0.32 0.22
N ASN A 68 12.90 0.29 1.38
CA ASN A 68 13.19 1.19 2.49
C ASN A 68 14.22 0.59 3.45
N LYS A 69 15.08 1.47 3.98
CA LYS A 69 16.14 1.08 4.92
C LYS A 69 15.60 0.89 6.34
N ASP A 70 14.73 1.80 6.78
CA ASP A 70 14.13 1.79 8.13
C ASP A 70 12.77 1.12 8.12
N LEU A 71 12.75 -0.20 8.28
CA LEU A 71 11.54 -1.00 8.16
C LEU A 71 10.53 -0.74 9.29
N GLU A 72 10.96 -0.62 10.55
CA GLU A 72 10.04 -0.41 11.68
C GLU A 72 9.22 0.87 11.53
N LYS A 73 9.89 1.97 11.18
CA LYS A 73 9.25 3.26 10.96
C LYS A 73 8.36 3.24 9.72
N TYR A 74 8.78 2.53 8.67
CA TYR A 74 7.95 2.36 7.48
C TYR A 74 6.68 1.55 7.81
N TRP A 75 6.82 0.42 8.49
CA TRP A 75 5.76 -0.53 8.80
C TRP A 75 4.59 0.12 9.55
N THR A 76 4.87 0.86 10.62
CA THR A 76 3.84 1.57 11.40
C THR A 76 3.10 2.61 10.59
N ARG A 77 3.83 3.45 9.84
CA ARG A 77 3.24 4.46 8.94
C ARG A 77 2.43 3.82 7.82
N SER A 78 2.89 2.69 7.31
CA SER A 78 2.24 1.89 6.29
C SER A 78 0.89 1.36 6.74
N MET A 79 0.84 0.82 7.96
CA MET A 79 -0.36 0.29 8.57
C MET A 79 -1.40 1.41 8.78
N LEU A 80 -0.98 2.53 9.36
CA LEU A 80 -1.86 3.69 9.56
C LEU A 80 -2.38 4.26 8.23
N SER A 81 -1.52 4.35 7.22
CA SER A 81 -1.89 4.85 5.89
C SER A 81 -2.91 3.94 5.21
N PHE A 82 -2.75 2.61 5.33
CA PHE A 82 -3.70 1.65 4.80
C PHE A 82 -5.07 1.75 5.48
N VAL A 83 -5.11 1.79 6.81
CA VAL A 83 -6.37 1.91 7.57
C VAL A 83 -7.09 3.21 7.20
N ALA A 84 -6.36 4.32 7.17
CA ALA A 84 -6.92 5.60 6.76
C ALA A 84 -7.47 5.54 5.32
N LEU A 85 -6.70 4.99 4.38
CA LEU A 85 -7.10 4.87 2.98
C LEU A 85 -8.32 3.96 2.81
N ALA A 86 -8.37 2.82 3.50
CA ALA A 86 -9.50 1.90 3.44
C ALA A 86 -10.79 2.57 3.92
N LEU A 87 -10.75 3.27 5.05
CA LEU A 87 -11.90 4.02 5.58
C LEU A 87 -12.33 5.16 4.65
N VAL A 88 -11.38 5.95 4.14
CA VAL A 88 -11.66 7.05 3.21
C VAL A 88 -12.26 6.52 1.91
N SER A 89 -11.67 5.48 1.31
CA SER A 89 -12.16 4.87 0.07
C SER A 89 -13.55 4.26 0.22
N GLY A 90 -13.82 3.57 1.34
CA GLY A 90 -15.15 3.02 1.63
C GLY A 90 -16.18 4.13 1.86
N GLY A 91 -15.78 5.21 2.53
CA GLY A 91 -16.61 6.40 2.72
C GLY A 91 -16.92 7.12 1.40
N LEU A 92 -15.92 7.32 0.53
CA LEU A 92 -16.12 7.90 -0.80
C LEU A 92 -17.04 7.03 -1.65
N ALA A 93 -16.80 5.72 -1.71
CA ALA A 93 -17.67 4.80 -2.44
C ALA A 93 -19.11 4.85 -1.93
N TYR A 94 -19.31 4.91 -0.61
CA TYR A 94 -20.64 5.09 -0.02
C TYR A 94 -21.30 6.41 -0.43
N LEU A 95 -20.57 7.52 -0.35
CA LEU A 95 -21.08 8.85 -0.70
C LEU A 95 -21.48 8.97 -2.17
N PHE A 96 -20.67 8.44 -3.09
CA PHE A 96 -20.93 8.55 -4.53
C PHE A 96 -21.89 7.49 -5.07
N SER A 97 -21.91 6.28 -4.49
CA SER A 97 -22.86 5.23 -4.91
C SER A 97 -24.23 5.35 -4.23
N SER A 98 -24.30 6.02 -3.07
CA SER A 98 -25.44 5.98 -2.12
C SER A 98 -25.87 4.58 -1.67
N GLN A 99 -25.10 3.53 -2.00
CA GLN A 99 -25.37 2.15 -1.60
C GLN A 99 -24.63 1.82 -0.32
N THR A 100 -25.33 1.26 0.65
CA THR A 100 -24.67 0.80 1.88
C THR A 100 -23.75 -0.40 1.60
N MET A 101 -22.74 -0.61 2.45
CA MET A 101 -21.85 -1.78 2.35
C MET A 101 -22.60 -3.13 2.31
N ARG A 102 -23.84 -3.16 2.82
CA ARG A 102 -24.70 -4.34 2.80
C ARG A 102 -25.36 -4.57 1.44
N GLU A 103 -25.74 -3.51 0.76
CA GLU A 103 -26.31 -3.54 -0.59
C GLU A 103 -25.24 -3.80 -1.67
N ALA A 104 -24.00 -3.39 -1.37
CA ALA A 104 -22.84 -3.65 -2.21
C ALA A 104 -22.45 -5.16 -2.29
N GLY A 105 -23.13 -6.05 -1.57
CA GLY A 105 -23.00 -7.50 -1.73
C GLY A 105 -21.56 -8.00 -1.62
N SER A 106 -21.01 -8.53 -2.72
CA SER A 106 -19.66 -9.10 -2.80
C SER A 106 -18.54 -8.10 -2.50
N TYR A 107 -18.74 -6.79 -2.70
CA TYR A 107 -17.69 -5.79 -2.46
C TYR A 107 -17.25 -5.71 -1.00
N ARG A 108 -18.16 -6.01 -0.05
CA ARG A 108 -17.81 -6.16 1.37
C ARG A 108 -16.76 -7.23 1.60
N TRP A 109 -16.95 -8.39 0.97
CA TRP A 109 -16.00 -9.50 1.08
C TRP A 109 -14.67 -9.16 0.43
N ILE A 110 -14.68 -8.48 -0.71
CA ILE A 110 -13.44 -8.06 -1.37
C ILE A 110 -12.64 -7.11 -0.45
N PHE A 111 -13.29 -6.14 0.20
CA PHE A 111 -12.61 -5.27 1.18
C PHE A 111 -11.96 -6.05 2.34
N ILE A 112 -12.65 -7.06 2.85
CA ILE A 112 -12.10 -7.95 3.89
C ILE A 112 -10.90 -8.72 3.35
N VAL A 113 -11.01 -9.29 2.16
CA VAL A 113 -9.91 -10.05 1.51
C VAL A 113 -8.71 -9.15 1.25
N LEU A 114 -8.91 -7.91 0.78
CA LEU A 114 -7.82 -6.94 0.59
C LEU A 114 -7.15 -6.57 1.92
N THR A 115 -7.94 -6.39 2.99
CA THR A 115 -7.43 -6.09 4.32
C THR A 115 -6.56 -7.23 4.85
N ILE A 116 -7.08 -8.47 4.82
CA ILE A 116 -6.34 -9.64 5.27
C ILE A 116 -5.10 -9.86 4.40
N GLY A 117 -5.24 -9.76 3.08
CA GLY A 117 -4.13 -9.90 2.14
C GLY A 117 -3.01 -8.89 2.41
N TYR A 118 -3.35 -7.63 2.67
CA TYR A 118 -2.37 -6.61 3.02
C TYR A 118 -1.62 -6.94 4.32
N LEU A 119 -2.34 -7.37 5.37
CA LEU A 119 -1.73 -7.77 6.64
C LEU A 119 -0.76 -8.95 6.47
N VAL A 120 -1.11 -9.92 5.64
CA VAL A 120 -0.24 -11.05 5.32
C VAL A 120 1.01 -10.56 4.57
N PHE A 121 0.85 -9.76 3.51
CA PHE A 121 1.99 -9.27 2.73
C PHE A 121 2.97 -8.44 3.56
N ILE A 122 2.46 -7.52 4.38
CA ILE A 122 3.33 -6.68 5.21
C ILE A 122 4.04 -7.49 6.30
N SER A 123 3.40 -8.54 6.81
CA SER A 123 4.00 -9.46 7.80
C SER A 123 5.12 -10.30 7.19
N ILE A 124 4.91 -10.83 5.97
CA ILE A 124 5.92 -11.61 5.24
C ILE A 124 7.16 -10.76 4.98
N ILE A 125 6.98 -9.52 4.48
CA ILE A 125 8.11 -8.61 4.23
C ILE A 125 8.83 -8.25 5.53
N GLY A 126 8.06 -7.96 6.58
CA GLY A 126 8.57 -7.70 7.92
C GLY A 126 9.51 -8.81 8.39
N MET A 127 9.08 -10.06 8.25
CA MET A 127 9.84 -11.23 8.66
C MET A 127 11.07 -11.47 7.76
N ALA A 128 10.90 -11.40 6.43
CA ALA A 128 11.99 -11.61 5.48
C ALA A 128 13.16 -10.64 5.71
N ARG A 129 12.84 -9.37 6.00
CA ARG A 129 13.85 -8.34 6.32
C ARG A 129 14.58 -8.64 7.61
N LYS A 130 13.88 -9.05 8.67
CA LYS A 130 14.51 -9.46 9.94
C LYS A 130 15.49 -10.62 9.76
N ILE A 131 15.15 -11.58 8.91
CA ILE A 131 16.04 -12.72 8.58
C ILE A 131 17.30 -12.23 7.87
N VAL A 132 17.16 -11.35 6.86
CA VAL A 132 18.32 -10.78 6.13
C VAL A 132 19.22 -9.97 7.07
N GLU A 133 18.63 -9.14 7.94
CA GLU A 133 19.38 -8.36 8.92
C GLU A 133 20.10 -9.24 9.94
N TYR A 134 19.48 -10.35 10.36
CA TYR A 134 20.10 -11.34 11.23
C TYR A 134 21.31 -12.00 10.54
N ALA A 135 21.16 -12.46 9.30
CA ALA A 135 22.26 -13.06 8.53
C ALA A 135 23.44 -12.10 8.33
N GLN A 136 23.16 -10.83 8.01
CA GLN A 136 24.20 -9.79 7.87
C GLN A 136 24.97 -9.53 9.18
N ARG A 137 24.31 -9.66 10.34
CA ARG A 137 24.96 -9.51 11.65
C ARG A 137 25.84 -10.72 12.00
N GLU A 138 25.41 -11.93 11.63
CA GLU A 138 26.14 -13.16 11.91
C GLU A 138 27.44 -13.26 11.10
N GLU A 139 27.44 -12.82 9.84
CA GLU A 139 28.66 -12.72 9.02
C GLU A 139 29.69 -11.72 9.58
N TRP A 140 29.24 -10.61 10.17
CA TRP A 140 30.12 -9.61 10.77
C TRP A 140 30.80 -10.11 12.05
N ASN A 141 30.11 -10.93 12.85
CA ASN A 141 30.64 -11.49 14.09
C ASN A 141 31.69 -12.60 13.89
N HIS A 142 31.82 -13.13 12.67
CA HIS A 142 32.94 -13.98 12.28
C HIS A 142 33.91 -13.23 11.34
N PRO A 143 34.68 -12.24 11.83
CA PRO A 143 35.72 -11.62 11.02
C PRO A 143 36.69 -12.74 10.63
N ARG A 144 36.81 -13.00 9.33
CA ARG A 144 37.67 -14.06 8.77
C ARG A 144 39.06 -13.91 9.39
N LEU A 145 39.39 -14.78 10.35
CA LEU A 145 40.70 -14.81 10.99
C LEU A 145 41.71 -15.11 9.89
N ARG A 146 42.36 -14.06 9.39
CA ARG A 146 43.39 -14.14 8.35
C ARG A 146 44.53 -14.95 8.94
N LYS A 147 44.55 -16.26 8.69
CA LYS A 147 45.67 -17.15 9.06
C LYS A 147 46.92 -16.61 8.38
N LYS A 148 47.74 -15.84 9.10
CA LYS A 148 49.08 -15.44 8.67
C LYS A 148 49.86 -16.74 8.42
N LYS A 149 50.09 -17.04 7.14
CA LYS A 149 50.97 -18.12 6.71
C LYS A 149 52.36 -17.80 7.29
N LYS A 150 52.79 -18.52 8.33
CA LYS A 150 54.19 -18.48 8.78
C LYS A 150 55.04 -19.00 7.62
N ARG A 151 55.84 -18.12 7.01
CA ARG A 151 56.92 -18.51 6.10
C ARG A 151 57.97 -19.22 6.96
N LYS A 152 58.23 -20.49 6.65
CA LYS A 152 59.49 -21.16 7.00
C LYS A 152 60.53 -20.75 5.98
#